data_AF-A0A9P0GZC0-F1
#
_entry.id   AF-A0A9P0GZC0-F1
#
_cell.length_a   1.000
_cell.length_b   1.000
_cell.length_c   1.000
_cell.angle_alpha   90.00
_cell.angle_beta   90.00
_cell.angle_gamma   90.00
#
_symmetry.space_group_name_H-M   'P 1'
#
loop_
_entity.id
_entity.type
_entity.pdbx_description
1 polymer ?
#
loop_
_entity_poly.entity_id
_entity_poly.type
_entity_poly.pdbx_seq_one_letter_code
_entity_poly.pdbx_strand_id
1 'polypeptide(L)'
;MNAQSFTLAERLIPSTYVQQAVSAKKWRENLIKTFIEQRKWPEEGWDDATIELFLNDLAHMDCNNFPENSGVGEREARFASGVKNSAGCFLVPMATGMSLVLCMLTIKQDRPGAKFVLWSRIDQKSCFKSILTAGLQPIIVEPVLSGDELRTDVHGMETQITTLGSNNIVCVLSTTSCFAPRASDSLEHIATLCSRHNIPHLVNNAYGLQSARLMHLIQEAAKKGRVDAFVQSTDKNLLVPVGGAIISGFDKGLLERISRNYPGRASASPVIDVFVTLLSLGSNGYKNLIYERKEMFKYLKEELGKIATKHGERILDTRNNPISMAMTLSSVNSATDSKRVSLLGSMLFLRDVTGTRCITGIEHKDVASYQFDGWGAHHSNAPCPYITAAAGIGMKKSDVDLFVHRLDKVLAKLKIRSGPLTPTSVEELGSSGRRSTGRVVNGESSEQGSSAGTSLASSKDSLRK
;
A
#
# COMPACT_ATOMS: atom_id res chain seq x y z
N MET A 1 -13.80 -31.78 -20.91
CA MET A 1 -14.06 -33.10 -21.54
C MET A 1 -14.29 -34.16 -20.48
N ASN A 2 -15.35 -34.96 -20.64
CA ASN A 2 -15.66 -36.09 -19.77
C ASN A 2 -15.12 -37.40 -20.39
N ALA A 3 -15.27 -38.53 -19.70
CA ALA A 3 -14.74 -39.83 -20.17
C ALA A 3 -15.26 -40.21 -21.56
N GLN A 4 -16.54 -39.99 -21.84
CA GLN A 4 -17.15 -40.26 -23.14
C GLN A 4 -16.56 -39.37 -24.24
N SER A 5 -16.29 -38.08 -23.96
CA SER A 5 -15.63 -37.18 -24.90
C SER A 5 -14.23 -37.68 -25.28
N PHE A 6 -13.47 -38.22 -24.33
CA PHE A 6 -12.15 -38.79 -24.61
C PHE A 6 -12.24 -40.05 -25.48
N THR A 7 -13.19 -40.95 -25.22
CA THR A 7 -13.44 -42.11 -26.09
C THR A 7 -13.81 -41.71 -27.52
N LEU A 8 -14.57 -40.62 -27.69
CA LEU A 8 -14.86 -40.09 -29.03
C LEU A 8 -13.61 -39.49 -29.69
N ALA A 9 -12.73 -38.83 -28.92
CA ALA A 9 -11.49 -38.25 -29.44
C ALA A 9 -10.48 -39.30 -29.94
N GLU A 10 -10.50 -40.53 -29.40
CA GLU A 10 -9.67 -41.65 -29.91
C GLU A 10 -9.99 -42.03 -31.36
N ARG A 11 -11.16 -41.64 -31.88
CA ARG A 11 -11.51 -41.80 -33.30
C ARG A 11 -10.81 -40.78 -34.20
N LEU A 12 -10.27 -39.70 -33.63
CA LEU A 12 -9.69 -38.56 -34.34
C LEU A 12 -8.17 -38.46 -34.16
N ILE A 13 -7.64 -38.87 -33.00
CA ILE A 13 -6.21 -38.81 -32.66
C ILE A 13 -5.75 -40.12 -31.98
N PRO A 14 -4.44 -40.46 -32.02
CA PRO A 14 -3.95 -41.72 -31.46
C PRO A 14 -4.31 -41.89 -29.97
N SER A 15 -4.70 -43.12 -29.59
CA SER A 15 -5.13 -43.44 -28.22
C SER A 15 -4.07 -43.14 -27.15
N THR A 16 -2.78 -43.29 -27.48
CA THR A 16 -1.66 -42.95 -26.58
C THR A 16 -1.64 -41.47 -26.23
N TYR A 17 -1.92 -40.58 -27.18
CA TYR A 17 -2.04 -39.14 -26.94
C TYR A 17 -3.27 -38.81 -26.08
N VAL A 18 -4.41 -39.47 -26.34
CA VAL A 18 -5.62 -39.30 -25.52
C VAL A 18 -5.37 -39.73 -24.07
N GLN A 19 -4.71 -40.86 -23.85
CA GLN A 19 -4.36 -41.35 -22.51
C GLN A 19 -3.44 -40.39 -21.75
N GLN A 20 -2.46 -39.78 -22.43
CA GLN A 20 -1.63 -38.74 -21.84
C GLN A 20 -2.45 -37.50 -21.47
N ALA A 21 -3.37 -37.06 -22.35
CA ALA A 21 -4.25 -35.93 -22.06
C ALA A 21 -5.19 -36.20 -20.86
N VAL A 22 -5.76 -37.40 -20.76
CA VAL A 22 -6.57 -37.84 -19.60
C VAL A 22 -5.74 -37.79 -18.32
N SER A 23 -4.50 -38.29 -18.37
CA SER A 23 -3.60 -38.30 -17.22
C SER A 23 -3.24 -36.88 -16.76
N ALA A 24 -2.94 -35.98 -17.71
CA ALA A 24 -2.68 -34.57 -17.43
C ALA A 24 -3.89 -33.85 -16.83
N LYS A 25 -5.11 -34.15 -17.29
CA LYS A 25 -6.35 -33.61 -16.69
C LYS A 25 -6.56 -34.11 -15.27
N LYS A 26 -6.43 -35.42 -15.03
CA LYS A 26 -6.55 -36.02 -13.69
C LYS A 26 -5.55 -35.44 -12.70
N TRP A 27 -4.33 -35.15 -13.15
CA TRP A 27 -3.32 -34.50 -12.31
C TRP A 27 -3.80 -33.12 -11.82
N ARG A 28 -4.37 -32.28 -12.70
CA ARG A 28 -4.96 -30.98 -12.31
C ARG A 28 -6.15 -31.14 -11.38
N GLU A 29 -7.06 -32.07 -11.68
CA GLU A 29 -8.22 -32.36 -10.83
C GLU A 29 -7.80 -32.79 -9.42
N ASN A 30 -6.71 -33.56 -9.29
CA ASN A 30 -6.16 -33.96 -7.99
C ASN A 30 -5.57 -32.79 -7.20
N LEU A 31 -4.93 -31.82 -7.88
CA LEU A 31 -4.47 -30.59 -7.23
C LEU A 31 -5.64 -29.80 -6.66
N ILE A 32 -6.69 -29.60 -7.47
CA ILE A 32 -7.93 -28.90 -7.07
C ILE A 32 -8.59 -29.62 -5.90
N LYS A 33 -8.76 -30.94 -5.99
CA LYS A 33 -9.32 -31.76 -4.92
C LYS A 33 -8.54 -31.57 -3.60
N THR A 34 -7.22 -31.70 -3.65
CA THR A 34 -6.35 -31.57 -2.48
C THR A 34 -6.47 -30.17 -1.86
N PHE A 35 -6.54 -29.13 -2.71
CA PHE A 35 -6.71 -27.75 -2.26
C PHE A 35 -8.03 -27.54 -1.51
N ILE A 36 -9.15 -28.03 -2.06
CA ILE A 36 -10.48 -27.91 -1.45
C ILE A 36 -10.56 -28.70 -0.13
N GLU A 37 -10.02 -29.93 -0.12
CA GLU A 37 -10.02 -30.80 1.06
C GLU A 37 -9.20 -30.21 2.21
N GLN A 38 -7.99 -29.72 1.91
CA GLN A 38 -7.08 -29.25 2.95
C GLN A 38 -7.32 -27.79 3.33
N ARG A 39 -7.89 -26.97 2.43
CA ARG A 39 -8.07 -25.52 2.57
C ARG A 39 -6.77 -24.80 2.95
N LYS A 40 -5.66 -25.30 2.40
CA LYS A 40 -4.30 -24.79 2.63
C LYS A 40 -3.75 -24.22 1.33
N TRP A 41 -2.96 -23.17 1.48
CA TRP A 41 -2.19 -22.60 0.38
C TRP A 41 -1.25 -23.68 -0.20
N PRO A 42 -1.31 -23.98 -1.51
CA PRO A 42 -0.34 -24.86 -2.17
C PRO A 42 1.10 -24.44 -1.89
N GLU A 43 2.01 -25.40 -1.74
CA GLU A 43 3.42 -25.09 -1.52
C GLU A 43 4.05 -24.47 -2.76
N GLU A 44 3.85 -25.12 -3.91
CA GLU A 44 4.25 -24.65 -5.24
C GLU A 44 3.10 -23.98 -5.97
N GLY A 45 3.44 -23.00 -6.80
CA GLY A 45 2.49 -22.28 -7.63
C GLY A 45 1.83 -23.17 -8.69
N TRP A 46 0.56 -22.92 -8.96
CA TRP A 46 -0.17 -23.58 -10.05
C TRP A 46 0.10 -22.89 -11.39
N ASP A 47 0.03 -23.66 -12.47
CA ASP A 47 0.05 -23.11 -13.83
C ASP A 47 -1.28 -22.39 -14.15
N ASP A 48 -1.25 -21.46 -15.11
CA ASP A 48 -2.42 -20.66 -15.50
C ASP A 48 -3.60 -21.55 -15.92
N ALA A 49 -3.32 -22.65 -16.63
CA ALA A 49 -4.34 -23.60 -17.07
C ALA A 49 -5.08 -24.28 -15.90
N THR A 50 -4.41 -24.59 -14.79
CA THR A 50 -5.02 -25.18 -13.59
C THR A 50 -5.86 -24.14 -12.84
N ILE A 51 -5.36 -22.90 -12.74
CA ILE A 51 -6.09 -21.80 -12.09
C ILE A 51 -7.35 -21.46 -12.89
N GLU A 52 -7.24 -21.29 -14.20
CA GLU A 52 -8.39 -21.02 -15.08
C GLU A 52 -9.40 -22.17 -15.05
N LEU A 53 -8.94 -23.42 -15.06
CA LEU A 53 -9.83 -24.58 -14.91
C LEU A 53 -10.63 -24.48 -13.61
N PHE A 54 -9.96 -24.20 -12.49
CA PHE A 54 -10.62 -24.10 -11.20
C PHE A 54 -11.58 -22.91 -11.11
N LEU A 55 -11.18 -21.74 -11.62
CA LEU A 55 -12.04 -20.56 -11.65
C LEU A 55 -13.28 -20.78 -12.52
N ASN A 56 -13.15 -21.46 -13.66
CA ASN A 56 -14.28 -21.82 -14.51
C ASN A 56 -15.22 -22.79 -13.78
N ASP A 57 -14.68 -23.81 -13.09
CA ASP A 57 -15.50 -24.72 -12.29
C ASP A 57 -16.26 -23.97 -11.18
N LEU A 58 -15.62 -23.04 -10.47
CA LEU A 58 -16.28 -22.20 -9.46
C LEU A 58 -17.34 -21.26 -10.07
N ALA A 59 -17.04 -20.63 -11.21
CA ALA A 59 -17.99 -19.77 -11.90
C ALA A 59 -19.23 -20.56 -12.36
N HIS A 60 -19.06 -21.81 -12.78
CA HIS A 60 -20.18 -22.70 -13.10
C HIS A 60 -21.00 -23.13 -11.88
N MET A 61 -20.49 -22.98 -10.66
CA MET A 61 -21.25 -23.20 -9.41
C MET A 61 -22.06 -21.97 -8.97
N ASP A 62 -21.85 -20.81 -9.60
CA ASP A 62 -22.66 -19.62 -9.36
C ASP A 62 -24.01 -19.75 -10.05
N CYS A 63 -25.06 -19.51 -9.26
CA CYS A 63 -26.43 -19.79 -9.67
C CYS A 63 -26.82 -18.99 -10.94
N ASN A 64 -26.34 -17.76 -11.10
CA ASN A 64 -26.54 -16.95 -12.30
C ASN A 64 -25.94 -17.53 -13.60
N ASN A 65 -25.06 -18.53 -13.50
CA ASN A 65 -24.48 -19.24 -14.64
C ASN A 65 -25.13 -20.61 -14.89
N PHE A 66 -26.15 -20.98 -14.10
CA PHE A 66 -26.94 -22.18 -14.38
C PHE A 66 -27.87 -21.94 -15.58
N PRO A 67 -27.93 -22.86 -16.56
CA PRO A 67 -28.75 -22.69 -17.77
C PRO A 67 -30.25 -22.45 -17.51
N GLU A 68 -30.78 -22.89 -16.36
CA GLU A 68 -32.19 -22.77 -15.97
C GLU A 68 -32.35 -22.21 -14.54
N ASN A 69 -31.77 -21.03 -14.25
CA ASN A 69 -31.82 -20.47 -12.88
C ASN A 69 -33.12 -19.71 -12.53
N SER A 70 -33.65 -19.99 -11.34
CA SER A 70 -34.49 -19.08 -10.54
C SER A 70 -33.94 -19.06 -9.10
N GLY A 71 -33.47 -17.91 -8.61
CA GLY A 71 -32.55 -17.85 -7.46
C GLY A 71 -33.05 -17.07 -6.25
N VAL A 72 -33.02 -17.71 -5.07
CA VAL A 72 -33.24 -17.13 -3.73
C VAL A 72 -32.23 -17.75 -2.73
N GLY A 73 -31.17 -17.01 -2.32
CA GLY A 73 -30.28 -17.50 -1.25
C GLY A 73 -28.94 -16.78 -0.97
N GLU A 74 -28.38 -17.11 0.21
CA GLU A 74 -27.48 -16.40 1.14
C GLU A 74 -26.08 -17.06 1.32
N ARG A 75 -24.97 -16.30 1.46
CA ARG A 75 -23.59 -16.81 1.26
C ARG A 75 -22.55 -16.12 2.15
N GLU A 76 -21.49 -16.83 2.60
CA GLU A 76 -20.29 -16.24 3.26
C GLU A 76 -19.01 -17.08 3.05
N ALA A 77 -17.84 -16.40 2.91
CA ALA A 77 -16.52 -16.98 2.61
C ALA A 77 -15.39 -16.47 3.56
N ARG A 78 -14.52 -17.36 4.06
CA ARG A 78 -13.46 -17.08 5.07
C ARG A 78 -12.06 -17.51 4.60
N PHE A 79 -10.97 -16.85 5.07
CA PHE A 79 -9.56 -17.14 4.72
C PHE A 79 -8.62 -17.19 5.95
N ALA A 80 -7.36 -17.64 5.79
CA ALA A 80 -6.36 -17.82 6.86
C ALA A 80 -5.28 -16.71 6.90
N SER A 81 -4.83 -16.30 8.11
CA SER A 81 -3.89 -15.19 8.33
C SER A 81 -2.44 -15.65 8.57
N GLY A 82 -1.45 -14.80 8.26
CA GLY A 82 -0.01 -15.07 8.45
C GLY A 82 0.52 -14.94 9.89
N VAL A 83 -0.33 -14.57 10.87
CA VAL A 83 0.00 -14.57 12.30
C VAL A 83 -0.46 -15.89 12.91
N LYS A 84 0.47 -16.70 13.47
CA LYS A 84 0.19 -18.08 13.91
C LYS A 84 -0.91 -18.18 14.97
N ASN A 85 -1.04 -17.19 15.86
CA ASN A 85 -2.09 -17.16 16.89
C ASN A 85 -3.29 -16.28 16.52
N SER A 86 -3.42 -15.85 15.26
CA SER A 86 -4.62 -15.13 14.80
C SER A 86 -5.84 -16.04 14.93
N ALA A 87 -6.95 -15.53 15.46
CA ALA A 87 -8.21 -16.28 15.53
C ALA A 87 -8.87 -16.43 14.15
N GLY A 88 -8.57 -15.50 13.23
CA GLY A 88 -8.97 -15.57 11.82
C GLY A 88 -8.63 -14.29 11.07
N CYS A 89 -9.02 -14.24 9.80
CA CYS A 89 -9.08 -13.02 9.00
C CYS A 89 -10.17 -13.12 7.94
N PHE A 90 -10.48 -11.98 7.32
CA PHE A 90 -11.28 -11.92 6.11
C PHE A 90 -10.78 -10.79 5.20
N LEU A 91 -10.98 -10.95 3.90
CA LEU A 91 -10.71 -9.91 2.92
C LEU A 91 -11.95 -9.04 2.78
N VAL A 92 -11.74 -7.73 2.76
CA VAL A 92 -12.77 -6.74 2.50
C VAL A 92 -12.36 -5.94 1.25
N PRO A 93 -13.26 -5.75 0.26
CA PRO A 93 -12.96 -5.03 -0.97
C PRO A 93 -13.03 -3.52 -0.76
N MET A 94 -12.28 -3.06 0.24
CA MET A 94 -12.04 -1.67 0.54
C MET A 94 -10.57 -1.48 0.87
N ALA A 95 -9.99 -0.34 0.47
CA ALA A 95 -8.63 -0.01 0.85
C ALA A 95 -8.47 0.08 2.39
N THR A 96 -7.22 0.01 2.87
CA THR A 96 -6.89 -0.03 4.31
C THR A 96 -7.58 1.06 5.13
N GLY A 97 -7.67 2.30 4.63
CA GLY A 97 -8.32 3.40 5.35
C GLY A 97 -9.80 3.14 5.64
N MET A 98 -10.57 2.69 4.65
CA MET A 98 -11.99 2.34 4.84
C MET A 98 -12.17 1.07 5.67
N SER A 99 -11.20 0.17 5.62
CA SER A 99 -11.20 -1.03 6.48
C SER A 99 -10.94 -0.68 7.95
N LEU A 100 -10.10 0.32 8.22
CA LEU A 100 -9.96 0.91 9.57
C LEU A 100 -11.26 1.57 10.03
N VAL A 101 -11.98 2.28 9.15
CA VAL A 101 -13.32 2.84 9.45
C VAL A 101 -14.26 1.72 9.92
N LEU A 102 -14.36 0.63 9.15
CA LEU A 102 -15.23 -0.50 9.50
C LEU A 102 -14.90 -1.10 10.87
N CYS A 103 -13.60 -1.24 11.18
CA CYS A 103 -13.16 -1.69 12.50
C CYS A 103 -13.60 -0.71 13.60
N MET A 104 -13.34 0.59 13.42
CA MET A 104 -13.68 1.63 14.41
C MET A 104 -15.20 1.76 14.63
N LEU A 105 -16.00 1.71 13.56
CA LEU A 105 -17.47 1.74 13.65
C LEU A 105 -18.00 0.55 14.46
N THR A 106 -17.40 -0.63 14.29
CA THR A 106 -17.79 -1.83 15.04
C THR A 106 -17.37 -1.72 16.51
N ILE A 107 -16.13 -1.33 16.79
CA ILE A 107 -15.62 -1.14 18.16
C ILE A 107 -16.42 -0.07 18.90
N LYS A 108 -16.85 0.99 18.20
CA LYS A 108 -17.65 2.08 18.75
C LYS A 108 -19.02 1.62 19.27
N GLN A 109 -19.61 0.56 18.72
CA GLN A 109 -20.88 -0.01 19.20
C GLN A 109 -20.75 -0.53 20.64
N ASP A 110 -19.59 -1.10 20.99
CA ASP A 110 -19.29 -1.56 22.36
C ASP A 110 -18.93 -0.39 23.30
N ARG A 111 -18.80 0.84 22.77
CA ARG A 111 -18.37 2.05 23.50
C ARG A 111 -19.18 3.29 23.09
N PRO A 112 -20.50 3.32 23.33
CA PRO A 112 -21.41 4.34 22.79
C PRO A 112 -21.11 5.78 23.26
N GLY A 113 -20.47 5.97 24.42
CA GLY A 113 -20.00 7.28 24.89
C GLY A 113 -18.65 7.74 24.32
N ALA A 114 -17.84 6.82 23.77
CA ALA A 114 -16.47 7.12 23.38
C ALA A 114 -16.35 7.89 22.06
N LYS A 115 -15.65 9.02 22.03
CA LYS A 115 -15.53 9.86 20.82
C LYS A 115 -14.10 10.00 20.31
N PHE A 116 -13.12 9.61 21.10
CA PHE A 116 -11.71 9.85 20.80
C PHE A 116 -11.01 8.61 20.25
N VAL A 117 -10.08 8.81 19.32
CA VAL A 117 -9.10 7.80 18.92
C VAL A 117 -7.72 8.35 19.21
N LEU A 118 -6.99 7.71 20.11
CA LEU A 118 -5.59 8.06 20.35
C LEU A 118 -4.77 7.53 19.19
N TRP A 119 -4.02 8.41 18.54
CA TRP A 119 -3.32 8.08 17.31
C TRP A 119 -1.88 8.55 17.38
N SER A 120 -0.94 7.60 17.27
CA SER A 120 0.47 7.95 17.12
C SER A 120 0.67 8.58 15.75
N ARG A 121 1.15 9.82 15.72
CA ARG A 121 1.27 10.58 14.49
C ARG A 121 2.07 9.84 13.43
N ILE A 122 1.49 9.76 12.25
CA ILE A 122 2.13 9.38 10.99
C ILE A 122 1.49 10.19 9.86
N ASP A 123 2.31 10.87 9.07
CA ASP A 123 1.81 11.81 8.05
C ASP A 123 1.35 11.08 6.78
N GLN A 124 0.20 10.42 6.91
CA GLN A 124 -0.48 9.68 5.87
C GLN A 124 -1.99 9.99 5.97
N LYS A 125 -2.52 10.61 4.91
CA LYS A 125 -3.88 11.18 4.94
C LYS A 125 -4.97 10.14 5.13
N SER A 126 -4.84 8.94 4.55
CA SER A 126 -5.90 7.92 4.55
C SER A 126 -6.16 7.34 5.93
N CYS A 127 -5.12 6.97 6.69
CA CYS A 127 -5.32 6.46 8.05
C CYS A 127 -5.81 7.57 8.98
N PHE A 128 -5.31 8.80 8.87
CA PHE A 128 -5.84 9.93 9.64
C PHE A 128 -7.32 10.20 9.31
N LYS A 129 -7.66 10.30 8.02
CA LYS A 129 -9.04 10.50 7.56
C LYS A 129 -9.96 9.36 7.93
N SER A 130 -9.47 8.13 8.11
CA SER A 130 -10.30 7.02 8.58
C SER A 130 -10.94 7.29 9.94
N ILE A 131 -10.23 7.98 10.84
CA ILE A 131 -10.78 8.38 12.15
C ILE A 131 -11.95 9.34 11.95
N LEU A 132 -11.73 10.38 11.12
CA LEU A 132 -12.74 11.39 10.81
C LEU A 132 -13.95 10.80 10.08
N THR A 133 -13.72 9.91 9.10
CA THR A 133 -14.78 9.24 8.35
C THR A 133 -15.63 8.32 9.23
N ALA A 134 -15.05 7.75 10.30
CA ALA A 134 -15.80 7.01 11.31
C ALA A 134 -16.62 7.93 12.25
N GLY A 135 -16.58 9.25 12.07
CA GLY A 135 -17.25 10.22 12.94
C GLY A 135 -16.55 10.43 14.29
N LEU A 136 -15.26 10.11 14.38
CA LEU A 136 -14.48 10.15 15.61
C LEU A 136 -13.47 11.29 15.60
N GLN A 137 -13.02 11.69 16.80
CA GLN A 137 -12.06 12.76 16.99
C GLN A 137 -10.65 12.19 17.24
N PRO A 138 -9.67 12.44 16.34
CA PRO A 138 -8.29 12.02 16.57
C PRO A 138 -7.64 12.84 17.69
N ILE A 139 -6.98 12.14 18.61
CA ILE A 139 -6.06 12.70 19.60
C ILE A 139 -4.66 12.35 19.13
N ILE A 140 -3.99 13.35 18.57
CA ILE A 140 -2.68 13.20 17.93
C ILE A 140 -1.62 13.17 19.03
N VAL A 141 -0.88 12.06 19.10
CA VAL A 141 0.29 11.92 19.97
C VAL A 141 1.54 11.99 19.09
N GLU A 142 2.32 13.06 19.27
CA GLU A 142 3.59 13.25 18.59
C GLU A 142 4.60 12.16 18.99
N PRO A 143 5.38 11.60 18.05
CA PRO A 143 6.44 10.67 18.38
C PRO A 143 7.62 11.39 19.03
N VAL A 144 8.40 10.67 19.85
CA VAL A 144 9.63 11.17 20.45
C VAL A 144 10.82 10.90 19.54
N LEU A 145 11.71 11.89 19.41
CA LEU A 145 12.99 11.75 18.72
C LEU A 145 13.95 10.92 19.57
N SER A 146 14.50 9.85 19.00
CA SER A 146 15.46 8.93 19.63
C SER A 146 16.60 8.64 18.66
N GLY A 147 17.66 9.44 18.73
CA GLY A 147 18.71 9.43 17.71
C GLY A 147 18.15 9.98 16.39
N ASP A 148 18.26 9.19 15.32
CA ASP A 148 17.66 9.54 14.01
C ASP A 148 16.20 9.06 13.87
N GLU A 149 15.67 8.28 14.81
CA GLU A 149 14.33 7.69 14.71
C GLU A 149 13.26 8.51 15.42
N LEU A 150 12.04 8.47 14.88
CA LEU A 150 10.84 8.88 15.60
C LEU A 150 10.14 7.64 16.16
N ARG A 151 10.04 7.56 17.49
CA ARG A 151 9.47 6.41 18.22
C ARG A 151 8.19 6.80 18.95
N THR A 152 7.40 5.79 19.31
CA THR A 152 6.15 5.99 20.06
C THR A 152 6.40 6.72 21.39
N ASP A 153 5.65 7.79 21.64
CA ASP A 153 5.54 8.37 22.97
C ASP A 153 4.50 7.62 23.81
N VAL A 154 4.91 6.53 24.45
CA VAL A 154 4.02 5.73 25.29
C VAL A 154 3.55 6.52 26.53
N HIS A 155 4.42 7.38 27.06
CA HIS A 155 4.08 8.20 28.23
C HIS A 155 3.07 9.30 27.88
N GLY A 156 3.24 9.96 26.72
CA GLY A 156 2.26 10.89 26.17
C GLY A 156 0.91 10.21 25.91
N MET A 157 0.91 8.98 25.39
CA MET A 157 -0.33 8.19 25.26
C MET A 157 -1.02 7.94 26.60
N GLU A 158 -0.29 7.47 27.62
CA GLU A 158 -0.84 7.21 28.96
C GLU A 158 -1.39 8.49 29.62
N THR A 159 -0.70 9.61 29.42
CA THR A 159 -1.15 10.94 29.89
C THR A 159 -2.48 11.33 29.23
N GLN A 160 -2.62 11.14 27.91
CA GLN A 160 -3.86 11.40 27.19
C GLN A 160 -5.00 10.46 27.64
N ILE A 161 -4.70 9.18 27.89
CA ILE A 161 -5.68 8.22 28.44
C ILE A 161 -6.21 8.70 29.80
N THR A 162 -5.31 9.13 30.67
CA THR A 162 -5.66 9.61 32.02
C THR A 162 -6.49 10.89 31.95
N THR A 163 -6.10 11.83 31.09
CA THR A 163 -6.77 13.13 30.92
C THR A 163 -8.18 12.99 30.34
N LEU A 164 -8.35 12.16 29.31
CA LEU A 164 -9.62 12.00 28.61
C LEU A 164 -10.55 11.02 29.30
N GLY A 165 -10.00 10.10 30.11
CA GLY A 165 -10.70 8.95 30.66
C GLY A 165 -10.88 7.83 29.62
N SER A 166 -10.55 6.60 30.00
CA SER A 166 -10.59 5.43 29.10
C SER A 166 -11.96 5.19 28.46
N ASN A 167 -13.05 5.49 29.18
CA ASN A 167 -14.43 5.34 28.68
C ASN A 167 -14.76 6.28 27.50
N ASN A 168 -14.01 7.37 27.32
CA ASN A 168 -14.21 8.32 26.22
C ASN A 168 -13.39 7.96 24.97
N ILE A 169 -12.56 6.93 25.04
CA ILE A 169 -11.65 6.50 23.96
C ILE A 169 -12.21 5.25 23.30
N VAL A 170 -12.40 5.31 21.98
CA VAL A 170 -12.89 4.20 21.14
C VAL A 170 -11.79 3.16 21.00
N CYS A 171 -10.60 3.59 20.60
CA CYS A 171 -9.42 2.75 20.51
C CYS A 171 -8.12 3.57 20.51
N VAL A 172 -7.01 2.89 20.71
CA VAL A 172 -5.69 3.36 20.29
C VAL A 172 -5.43 2.84 18.87
N LEU A 173 -5.10 3.73 17.94
CA LEU A 173 -4.69 3.43 16.57
C LEU A 173 -3.18 3.57 16.43
N SER A 174 -2.47 2.44 16.44
CA SER A 174 -1.03 2.35 16.22
C SER A 174 -0.69 2.01 14.76
N THR A 175 0.57 2.18 14.36
CA THR A 175 1.05 1.90 13.00
C THR A 175 2.39 1.16 13.02
N THR A 176 2.46 0.02 12.33
CA THR A 176 3.72 -0.73 12.15
C THR A 176 4.53 -0.21 10.96
N SER A 177 4.01 -0.39 9.75
CA SER A 177 4.67 -0.08 8.51
C SER A 177 4.51 1.42 8.21
N CYS A 178 5.62 2.16 8.25
CA CYS A 178 5.66 3.62 8.09
C CYS A 178 6.90 4.08 7.30
N PHE A 179 6.93 5.34 6.87
CA PHE A 179 8.09 5.92 6.19
C PHE A 179 9.15 6.30 7.22
N ALA A 180 10.42 6.03 6.89
CA ALA A 180 11.53 6.53 7.69
C ALA A 180 11.52 8.07 7.71
N PRO A 181 11.95 8.73 8.80
CA PRO A 181 12.64 8.18 9.97
C PRO A 181 11.72 7.61 11.06
N ARG A 182 10.40 7.58 10.87
CA ARG A 182 9.51 6.95 11.83
C ARG A 182 9.77 5.46 11.90
N ALA A 183 9.85 4.95 13.13
CA ALA A 183 9.90 3.53 13.42
C ALA A 183 8.49 2.95 13.54
N SER A 184 8.39 1.62 13.48
CA SER A 184 7.16 0.95 13.87
C SER A 184 6.80 1.30 15.31
N ASP A 185 5.52 1.47 15.60
CA ASP A 185 5.09 1.71 16.96
C ASP A 185 5.53 0.60 17.92
N SER A 186 5.77 0.96 19.18
CA SER A 186 6.15 0.05 20.26
C SER A 186 4.93 -0.79 20.69
N LEU A 187 4.47 -1.69 19.80
CA LEU A 187 3.19 -2.38 19.95
C LEU A 187 3.05 -3.15 21.28
N GLU A 188 4.12 -3.75 21.79
CA GLU A 188 4.08 -4.46 23.08
C GLU A 188 3.73 -3.54 24.25
N HIS A 189 4.32 -2.34 24.27
CA HIS A 189 4.04 -1.33 25.30
C HIS A 189 2.63 -0.75 25.13
N ILE A 190 2.23 -0.43 23.90
CA ILE A 190 0.86 0.03 23.61
C ILE A 190 -0.18 -1.04 23.97
N ALA A 191 0.07 -2.30 23.64
CA ALA A 191 -0.84 -3.40 23.95
C ALA A 191 -0.97 -3.61 25.45
N THR A 192 0.13 -3.50 26.20
CA THR A 192 0.12 -3.56 27.67
C THR A 192 -0.70 -2.40 28.26
N LEU A 193 -0.51 -1.18 27.75
CA LEU A 193 -1.26 0.01 28.13
C LEU A 193 -2.76 -0.15 27.83
N CYS A 194 -3.11 -0.61 26.63
CA CYS A 194 -4.48 -0.87 26.21
C CYS A 194 -5.17 -1.94 27.06
N SER A 195 -4.43 -2.98 27.46
CA SER A 195 -4.92 -4.00 28.37
C SER A 195 -5.21 -3.41 29.75
N ARG A 196 -4.26 -2.65 30.33
CA ARG A 196 -4.38 -2.02 31.65
C ARG A 196 -5.59 -1.08 31.76
N HIS A 197 -5.83 -0.27 30.72
CA HIS A 197 -6.92 0.72 30.72
C HIS A 197 -8.21 0.21 30.09
N ASN A 198 -8.27 -1.06 29.67
CA ASN A 198 -9.40 -1.66 28.96
C ASN A 198 -9.85 -0.83 27.72
N ILE A 199 -8.88 -0.44 26.90
CA ILE A 199 -9.10 0.31 25.66
C ILE A 199 -8.78 -0.62 24.47
N PRO A 200 -9.66 -0.72 23.47
CA PRO A 200 -9.37 -1.46 22.24
C PRO A 200 -8.11 -0.95 21.52
N HIS A 201 -7.35 -1.85 20.92
CA HIS A 201 -6.13 -1.54 20.18
C HIS A 201 -6.28 -2.01 18.73
N LEU A 202 -6.31 -1.03 17.82
CA LEU A 202 -6.36 -1.24 16.38
C LEU A 202 -5.00 -0.93 15.77
N VAL A 203 -4.45 -1.87 14.99
CA VAL A 203 -3.12 -1.71 14.37
C VAL A 203 -3.27 -1.48 12.87
N ASN A 204 -2.80 -0.32 12.40
CA ASN A 204 -2.58 -0.06 10.99
C ASN A 204 -1.30 -0.78 10.52
N ASN A 205 -1.48 -1.95 9.91
CA ASN A 205 -0.41 -2.78 9.36
C ASN A 205 -0.39 -2.75 7.81
N ALA A 206 -0.72 -1.58 7.23
CA ALA A 206 -0.98 -1.37 5.81
C ALA A 206 -0.05 -2.16 4.87
N TYR A 207 1.27 -2.06 5.04
CA TYR A 207 2.26 -2.75 4.21
C TYR A 207 3.26 -3.53 5.05
N GLY A 208 2.85 -4.02 6.22
CA GLY A 208 3.72 -4.78 7.11
C GLY A 208 3.65 -6.30 6.95
N LEU A 209 2.69 -6.84 6.19
CA LEU A 209 2.59 -8.30 5.95
C LEU A 209 3.83 -8.87 5.27
N GLN A 210 4.45 -8.09 4.37
CA GLN A 210 5.72 -8.43 3.71
C GLN A 210 6.96 -8.43 4.63
N SER A 211 6.81 -8.09 5.92
CA SER A 211 7.91 -8.04 6.88
C SER A 211 7.66 -8.99 8.04
N ALA A 212 8.38 -10.10 8.06
CA ALA A 212 8.36 -11.05 9.17
C ALA A 212 8.64 -10.39 10.52
N ARG A 213 9.47 -9.33 10.57
CA ARG A 213 9.74 -8.57 11.81
C ARG A 213 8.50 -7.84 12.31
N LEU A 214 7.75 -7.18 11.43
CA LEU A 214 6.53 -6.46 11.81
C LEU A 214 5.40 -7.42 12.19
N MET A 215 5.29 -8.54 11.49
CA MET A 215 4.33 -9.59 11.83
C MET A 215 4.65 -10.25 13.18
N HIS A 216 5.93 -10.45 13.49
CA HIS A 216 6.36 -10.93 14.81
C HIS A 216 6.05 -9.91 15.91
N LEU A 217 6.25 -8.61 15.66
CA LEU A 217 5.92 -7.56 16.62
C LEU A 217 4.43 -7.55 16.98
N ILE A 218 3.53 -7.73 16.00
CA ILE A 218 2.08 -7.87 16.24
C ILE A 218 1.80 -9.12 17.08
N GLN A 219 2.46 -10.23 16.77
CA GLN A 219 2.31 -11.48 17.50
C GLN A 219 2.73 -11.37 18.97
N GLU A 220 3.86 -10.72 19.26
CA GLU A 220 4.34 -10.52 20.63
C GLU A 220 3.48 -9.52 21.39
N ALA A 221 3.02 -8.46 20.74
CA ALA A 221 2.09 -7.50 21.35
C ALA A 221 0.78 -8.16 21.81
N ALA A 222 0.21 -9.04 20.99
CA ALA A 222 -1.00 -9.79 21.33
C ALA A 222 -0.79 -10.82 22.45
N LYS A 223 0.44 -11.30 22.65
CA LYS A 223 0.78 -12.18 23.79
C LYS A 223 0.92 -11.40 25.10
N LYS A 224 1.53 -10.20 25.04
CA LYS A 224 1.86 -9.40 26.22
C LYS A 224 0.71 -8.49 26.70
N GLY A 225 -0.21 -8.15 25.81
CA GLY A 225 -1.31 -7.26 26.14
C GLY A 225 -2.48 -7.39 25.16
N ARG A 226 -3.16 -6.28 24.89
CA ARG A 226 -4.36 -6.23 24.06
C ARG A 226 -4.06 -5.78 22.63
N VAL A 227 -4.48 -6.58 21.66
CA VAL A 227 -4.58 -6.23 20.23
C VAL A 227 -5.91 -6.78 19.73
N ASP A 228 -6.83 -5.91 19.32
CA ASP A 228 -8.18 -6.31 18.94
C ASP A 228 -8.24 -6.67 17.45
N ALA A 229 -7.67 -5.83 16.60
CA ALA A 229 -7.58 -6.07 15.17
C ALA A 229 -6.36 -5.41 14.54
N PHE A 230 -5.94 -5.92 13.39
CA PHE A 230 -4.91 -5.32 12.55
C PHE A 230 -5.31 -5.42 11.08
N VAL A 231 -5.00 -4.37 10.32
CA VAL A 231 -5.47 -4.21 8.93
C VAL A 231 -4.29 -4.06 7.97
N GLN A 232 -4.28 -4.84 6.89
CA GLN A 232 -3.23 -4.84 5.86
C GLN A 232 -3.83 -4.56 4.48
N SER A 233 -3.13 -3.86 3.60
CA SER A 233 -3.56 -3.66 2.21
C SER A 233 -3.16 -4.86 1.35
N THR A 234 -3.98 -5.21 0.37
CA THR A 234 -3.67 -6.32 -0.54
C THR A 234 -2.63 -5.90 -1.56
N ASP A 235 -2.77 -4.72 -2.18
CA ASP A 235 -1.86 -4.21 -3.21
C ASP A 235 -0.41 -4.14 -2.75
N LYS A 236 -0.16 -3.62 -1.55
CA LYS A 236 1.20 -3.38 -1.05
C LYS A 236 1.92 -4.63 -0.60
N ASN A 237 1.18 -5.70 -0.31
CA ASN A 237 1.75 -6.92 0.27
C ASN A 237 1.65 -8.14 -0.64
N LEU A 238 0.77 -8.10 -1.64
CA LEU A 238 0.41 -9.23 -2.49
C LEU A 238 0.47 -8.89 -3.98
N LEU A 239 0.99 -7.73 -4.38
CA LEU A 239 1.23 -7.37 -5.79
C LEU A 239 -0.04 -7.37 -6.68
N VAL A 240 -1.19 -7.03 -6.09
CA VAL A 240 -2.49 -6.94 -6.78
C VAL A 240 -2.92 -5.48 -6.97
N PRO A 241 -3.94 -5.19 -7.78
CA PRO A 241 -4.51 -3.86 -7.88
C PRO A 241 -4.97 -3.28 -6.54
N VAL A 242 -4.96 -1.94 -6.45
CA VAL A 242 -5.48 -1.21 -5.28
C VAL A 242 -6.98 -1.46 -5.15
N GLY A 243 -7.44 -1.78 -3.93
CA GLY A 243 -8.87 -1.88 -3.66
C GLY A 243 -9.25 -2.85 -2.56
N GLY A 244 -8.35 -3.75 -2.15
CA GLY A 244 -8.57 -4.71 -1.08
C GLY A 244 -7.78 -4.43 0.19
N ALA A 245 -8.29 -4.97 1.29
CA ALA A 245 -7.57 -5.09 2.55
C ALA A 245 -7.93 -6.39 3.27
N ILE A 246 -7.05 -6.83 4.15
CA ILE A 246 -7.27 -7.97 5.03
C ILE A 246 -7.45 -7.41 6.44
N ILE A 247 -8.55 -7.79 7.10
CA ILE A 247 -8.77 -7.52 8.52
C ILE A 247 -8.50 -8.83 9.27
N SER A 248 -7.57 -8.79 10.20
CA SER A 248 -7.18 -9.92 11.04
C SER A 248 -7.29 -9.55 12.51
N GLY A 249 -7.38 -10.55 13.38
CA GLY A 249 -7.55 -10.32 14.81
C GLY A 249 -7.36 -11.59 15.64
N PHE A 250 -7.39 -11.40 16.96
CA PHE A 250 -7.16 -12.46 17.95
C PHE A 250 -8.44 -12.90 18.66
N ASP A 251 -9.55 -12.18 18.47
CA ASP A 251 -10.89 -12.56 18.92
C ASP A 251 -11.80 -12.85 17.71
N LYS A 252 -12.27 -14.09 17.62
CA LYS A 252 -13.16 -14.51 16.53
C LYS A 252 -14.51 -13.78 16.60
N GLY A 253 -15.02 -13.54 17.80
CA GLY A 253 -16.30 -12.86 18.00
C GLY A 253 -16.29 -11.45 17.44
N LEU A 254 -15.24 -10.68 17.74
CA LEU A 254 -15.04 -9.33 17.19
C LEU A 254 -14.88 -9.37 15.67
N LEU A 255 -14.10 -10.29 15.10
CA LEU A 255 -13.95 -10.40 13.65
C LEU A 255 -15.28 -10.66 12.94
N GLU A 256 -16.11 -11.55 13.50
CA GLU A 256 -17.46 -11.82 12.98
C GLU A 256 -18.36 -10.58 13.09
N ARG A 257 -18.26 -9.81 14.19
CA ARG A 257 -18.98 -8.53 14.30
C ARG A 257 -18.51 -7.52 13.26
N ILE A 258 -17.20 -7.36 13.03
CA ILE A 258 -16.67 -6.42 12.03
C ILE A 258 -17.14 -6.81 10.63
N SER A 259 -17.09 -8.10 10.29
CA SER A 259 -17.58 -8.63 9.01
C SER A 259 -19.08 -8.37 8.82
N ARG A 260 -19.91 -8.68 9.82
CA ARG A 260 -21.37 -8.46 9.77
C ARG A 260 -21.78 -6.99 9.77
N ASN A 261 -20.91 -6.10 10.25
CA ASN A 261 -21.15 -4.66 10.25
C ASN A 261 -20.97 -4.02 8.86
N TYR A 262 -20.46 -4.78 7.87
CA TYR A 262 -20.44 -4.34 6.47
C TYR A 262 -21.87 -4.40 5.88
N PRO A 263 -22.46 -3.28 5.42
CA PRO A 263 -23.83 -3.26 4.97
C PRO A 263 -23.96 -3.73 3.51
N GLY A 264 -24.40 -4.97 3.32
CA GLY A 264 -24.76 -5.51 2.01
C GLY A 264 -23.64 -6.28 1.31
N ARG A 265 -23.79 -6.47 -0.01
CA ARG A 265 -22.83 -7.21 -0.83
C ARG A 265 -21.62 -6.34 -1.17
N ALA A 266 -20.50 -6.99 -1.42
CA ALA A 266 -19.23 -6.35 -1.72
C ALA A 266 -18.62 -6.92 -3.01
N SER A 267 -17.71 -6.17 -3.66
CA SER A 267 -17.05 -6.64 -4.88
C SER A 267 -16.17 -7.87 -4.63
N ALA A 268 -16.29 -8.89 -5.48
CA ALA A 268 -15.44 -10.07 -5.43
C ALA A 268 -14.06 -9.86 -6.11
N SER A 269 -13.88 -8.78 -6.89
CA SER A 269 -12.66 -8.59 -7.69
C SER A 269 -11.37 -8.58 -6.85
N PRO A 270 -11.26 -7.83 -5.73
CA PRO A 270 -10.07 -7.90 -4.88
C PRO A 270 -9.82 -9.28 -4.26
N VAL A 271 -10.89 -10.07 -4.06
CA VAL A 271 -10.78 -11.45 -3.58
C VAL A 271 -10.19 -12.33 -4.68
N ILE A 272 -10.69 -12.22 -5.91
CA ILE A 272 -10.22 -12.99 -7.07
C ILE A 272 -8.75 -12.66 -7.37
N ASP A 273 -8.37 -11.37 -7.38
CA ASP A 273 -7.00 -10.95 -7.65
C ASP A 273 -6.01 -11.56 -6.65
N VAL A 274 -6.34 -11.50 -5.36
CA VAL A 274 -5.55 -12.13 -4.30
C VAL A 274 -5.56 -13.65 -4.45
N PHE A 275 -6.71 -14.24 -4.73
CA PHE A 275 -6.85 -15.68 -4.86
C PHE A 275 -5.97 -16.24 -5.98
N VAL A 276 -6.04 -15.64 -7.18
CA VAL A 276 -5.20 -15.99 -8.33
C VAL A 276 -3.74 -15.80 -7.98
N THR A 277 -3.36 -14.65 -7.42
CA THR A 277 -1.96 -14.36 -7.12
C THR A 277 -1.35 -15.35 -6.12
N LEU A 278 -2.11 -15.73 -5.08
CA LEU A 278 -1.65 -16.72 -4.11
C LEU A 278 -1.50 -18.11 -4.76
N LEU A 279 -2.45 -18.54 -5.59
CA LEU A 279 -2.34 -19.81 -6.30
C LEU A 279 -1.16 -19.82 -7.28
N SER A 280 -0.93 -18.73 -8.03
CA SER A 280 0.19 -18.63 -8.98
C SER A 280 1.55 -18.62 -8.28
N LEU A 281 1.65 -17.98 -7.11
CA LEU A 281 2.92 -17.94 -6.36
C LEU A 281 3.21 -19.24 -5.62
N GLY A 282 2.17 -19.87 -5.04
CA GLY A 282 2.35 -20.83 -3.98
C GLY A 282 3.00 -20.21 -2.73
N SER A 283 3.03 -20.98 -1.63
CA SER A 283 3.62 -20.51 -0.39
C SER A 283 5.14 -20.28 -0.53
N ASN A 284 5.81 -21.09 -1.37
CA ASN A 284 7.25 -20.99 -1.59
C ASN A 284 7.60 -19.76 -2.42
N GLY A 285 6.84 -19.45 -3.48
CA GLY A 285 7.02 -18.21 -4.25
C GLY A 285 6.84 -16.97 -3.38
N TYR A 286 5.83 -16.94 -2.51
CA TYR A 286 5.65 -15.79 -1.61
C TYR A 286 6.77 -15.66 -0.56
N LYS A 287 7.23 -16.78 0.02
CA LYS A 287 8.39 -16.78 0.93
C LYS A 287 9.65 -16.27 0.22
N ASN A 288 9.86 -16.66 -1.04
CA ASN A 288 10.98 -16.19 -1.85
C ASN A 288 10.90 -14.68 -2.07
N LEU A 289 9.72 -14.13 -2.40
CA LEU A 289 9.53 -12.68 -2.51
C LEU A 289 9.86 -11.93 -1.20
N ILE A 290 9.51 -12.49 -0.04
CA ILE A 290 9.88 -11.91 1.27
C ILE A 290 11.40 -11.95 1.48
N TYR A 291 12.06 -13.03 1.07
CA TYR A 291 13.52 -13.17 1.14
C TYR A 291 14.22 -12.16 0.21
N GLU A 292 13.83 -12.11 -1.05
CA GLU A 292 14.36 -11.15 -2.04
C GLU A 292 14.19 -9.72 -1.57
N ARG A 293 13.03 -9.36 -1.00
CA ARG A 293 12.81 -8.02 -0.42
C ARG A 293 13.82 -7.68 0.68
N LYS A 294 14.20 -8.65 1.53
CA LYS A 294 15.23 -8.42 2.57
C LYS A 294 16.61 -8.17 1.94
N GLU A 295 16.96 -8.91 0.91
CA GLU A 295 18.21 -8.71 0.17
C GLU A 295 18.22 -7.36 -0.56
N MET A 296 17.10 -6.98 -1.19
CA MET A 296 16.94 -5.66 -1.81
C MET A 296 16.99 -4.52 -0.80
N PHE A 297 16.49 -4.72 0.43
CA PHE A 297 16.66 -3.71 1.49
C PHE A 297 18.13 -3.48 1.84
N LYS A 298 18.93 -4.55 1.95
CA LYS A 298 20.38 -4.43 2.19
C LYS A 298 21.08 -3.75 1.01
N TYR A 299 20.82 -4.24 -0.20
CA TYR A 299 21.42 -3.70 -1.42
C TYR A 299 21.08 -2.23 -1.65
N LEU A 300 19.81 -1.84 -1.48
CA LEU A 300 19.37 -0.45 -1.55
C LEU A 300 20.08 0.42 -0.50
N LYS A 301 20.24 -0.08 0.74
CA LYS A 301 20.93 0.66 1.79
C LYS A 301 22.41 0.88 1.47
N GLU A 302 23.08 -0.13 0.94
CA GLU A 302 24.48 -0.06 0.53
C GLU A 302 24.69 0.91 -0.64
N GLU A 303 23.93 0.76 -1.73
CA GLU A 303 24.07 1.62 -2.91
C GLU A 303 23.65 3.07 -2.62
N LEU A 304 22.55 3.28 -1.90
CA LEU A 304 22.14 4.62 -1.47
C LEU A 304 23.17 5.23 -0.51
N GLY A 305 23.81 4.42 0.34
CA GLY A 305 24.90 4.85 1.22
C GLY A 305 26.13 5.35 0.45
N LYS A 306 26.49 4.71 -0.67
CA LYS A 306 27.56 5.18 -1.57
C LYS A 306 27.22 6.55 -2.15
N ILE A 307 25.98 6.74 -2.61
CA ILE A 307 25.51 8.04 -3.12
C ILE A 307 25.49 9.10 -2.04
N ALA A 308 25.02 8.75 -0.84
CA ALA A 308 24.99 9.66 0.31
C ALA A 308 26.39 10.20 0.58
N THR A 309 27.38 9.32 0.79
CA THR A 309 28.77 9.70 1.05
C THR A 309 29.37 10.53 -0.08
N LYS A 310 29.15 10.13 -1.34
CA LYS A 310 29.62 10.89 -2.52
C LYS A 310 29.10 12.32 -2.54
N HIS A 311 27.87 12.53 -2.04
CA HIS A 311 27.26 13.85 -2.00
C HIS A 311 27.39 14.58 -0.67
N GLY A 312 28.18 14.08 0.29
CA GLY A 312 28.35 14.71 1.60
C GLY A 312 27.11 14.58 2.49
N GLU A 313 26.28 13.59 2.23
CA GLU A 313 25.10 13.22 2.99
C GLU A 313 25.35 11.89 3.75
N ARG A 314 24.38 11.49 4.57
CA ARG A 314 24.42 10.21 5.28
C ARG A 314 23.06 9.51 5.25
N ILE A 315 23.05 8.21 5.45
CA ILE A 315 21.84 7.44 5.73
C ILE A 315 21.46 7.65 7.20
N LEU A 316 20.19 7.95 7.48
CA LEU A 316 19.65 8.02 8.83
C LEU A 316 19.63 6.62 9.48
N ASP A 317 20.08 6.53 10.72
CA ASP A 317 20.12 5.27 11.47
C ASP A 317 18.73 4.88 11.97
N THR A 318 18.00 4.15 11.11
CA THR A 318 16.58 3.79 11.28
C THR A 318 16.39 2.29 11.43
N ARG A 319 17.17 1.65 12.32
CA ARG A 319 17.20 0.19 12.55
C ARG A 319 15.83 -0.43 12.81
N ASN A 320 14.90 0.29 13.41
CA ASN A 320 13.54 -0.15 13.73
C ASN A 320 12.55 0.01 12.57
N ASN A 321 12.98 0.51 11.40
CA ASN A 321 12.20 0.44 10.15
C ASN A 321 12.76 -0.65 9.19
N PRO A 322 12.03 -1.75 8.91
CA PRO A 322 12.56 -2.86 8.11
C PRO A 322 12.29 -2.75 6.60
N ILE A 323 11.62 -1.66 6.17
CA ILE A 323 11.12 -1.49 4.81
C ILE A 323 11.61 -0.17 4.21
N SER A 324 11.45 0.93 4.95
CA SER A 324 11.83 2.28 4.52
C SER A 324 13.14 2.72 5.18
N MET A 325 13.91 3.52 4.45
CA MET A 325 15.11 4.21 4.92
C MET A 325 15.09 5.66 4.44
N ALA A 326 15.94 6.49 5.02
CA ALA A 326 16.05 7.90 4.67
C ALA A 326 17.51 8.32 4.53
N MET A 327 17.79 9.18 3.56
CA MET A 327 19.09 9.82 3.34
C MET A 327 18.94 11.31 3.59
N THR A 328 19.86 11.92 4.33
CA THR A 328 19.84 13.36 4.58
C THR A 328 19.95 14.16 3.28
N LEU A 329 19.43 15.38 3.30
CA LEU A 329 19.57 16.36 2.22
C LEU A 329 20.12 17.69 2.79
N SER A 330 20.98 17.61 3.79
CA SER A 330 21.48 18.76 4.53
C SER A 330 22.35 19.66 3.67
N SER A 331 23.13 19.09 2.75
CA SER A 331 23.98 19.85 1.81
C SER A 331 23.17 20.48 0.67
N VAL A 332 21.96 19.98 0.42
CA VAL A 332 21.04 20.50 -0.62
C VAL A 332 20.24 21.70 -0.09
N ASN A 333 20.06 21.78 1.23
CA ASN A 333 19.31 22.83 1.89
C ASN A 333 20.22 24.00 2.27
N SER A 334 20.11 25.13 1.57
CA SER A 334 20.62 26.40 2.08
C SER A 334 19.55 27.07 2.93
N ALA A 335 19.94 27.77 4.00
CA ALA A 335 19.01 28.48 4.91
C ALA A 335 18.04 29.46 4.21
N THR A 336 18.30 29.78 2.94
CA THR A 336 17.54 30.72 2.10
C THR A 336 16.66 30.06 1.03
N ASP A 337 16.75 28.74 0.77
CA ASP A 337 16.08 28.13 -0.40
C ASP A 337 15.62 26.67 -0.17
N SER A 338 14.61 26.49 0.70
CA SER A 338 13.95 25.20 0.93
C SER A 338 13.29 24.60 -0.33
N LYS A 339 13.14 25.39 -1.41
CA LYS A 339 12.57 24.93 -2.68
C LYS A 339 13.48 23.93 -3.40
N ARG A 340 14.78 23.88 -3.07
CA ARG A 340 15.74 22.92 -3.69
C ARG A 340 15.39 21.47 -3.37
N VAL A 341 14.96 21.18 -2.14
CA VAL A 341 14.54 19.83 -1.73
C VAL A 341 13.27 19.42 -2.50
N SER A 342 12.31 20.33 -2.67
CA SER A 342 11.12 20.08 -3.49
C SER A 342 11.46 19.91 -4.97
N LEU A 343 12.40 20.72 -5.49
CA LEU A 343 12.87 20.63 -6.87
C LEU A 343 13.56 19.28 -7.16
N LEU A 344 14.35 18.76 -6.21
CA LEU A 344 14.93 17.42 -6.29
C LEU A 344 13.83 16.37 -6.53
N GLY A 345 12.75 16.43 -5.76
CA GLY A 345 11.59 15.54 -5.93
C GLY A 345 10.99 15.61 -7.33
N SER A 346 10.73 16.82 -7.84
CA SER A 346 10.19 17.03 -9.19
C SER A 346 11.16 16.55 -10.28
N MET A 347 12.48 16.75 -10.10
CA MET A 347 13.49 16.30 -11.05
C MET A 347 13.61 14.78 -11.12
N LEU A 348 13.42 14.09 -10.00
CA LEU A 348 13.37 12.63 -9.92
C LEU A 348 12.11 12.09 -10.59
N PHE A 349 10.95 12.71 -10.32
CA PHE A 349 9.68 12.32 -10.93
C PHE A 349 9.71 12.42 -12.47
N LEU A 350 10.24 13.52 -13.02
CA LEU A 350 10.44 13.70 -14.47
C LEU A 350 11.46 12.74 -15.10
N ARG A 351 12.16 11.96 -14.27
CA ARG A 351 13.11 10.93 -14.68
C ARG A 351 12.59 9.54 -14.32
N ASP A 352 11.27 9.36 -14.23
CA ASP A 352 10.60 8.09 -13.93
C ASP A 352 11.07 7.43 -12.63
N VAL A 353 11.40 8.23 -11.61
CA VAL A 353 11.60 7.75 -10.24
C VAL A 353 10.32 8.01 -9.46
N THR A 354 9.66 6.94 -9.02
CA THR A 354 8.43 7.01 -8.23
C THR A 354 8.64 6.43 -6.83
N GLY A 355 7.72 6.72 -5.91
CA GLY A 355 7.72 6.16 -4.56
C GLY A 355 8.65 6.83 -3.54
N THR A 356 9.65 7.59 -3.99
CA THR A 356 10.49 8.41 -3.10
C THR A 356 9.77 9.68 -2.65
N ARG A 357 10.13 10.19 -1.47
CA ARG A 357 9.58 11.46 -0.94
C ARG A 357 10.71 12.33 -0.46
N CYS A 358 10.77 13.56 -0.96
CA CYS A 358 11.69 14.60 -0.47
C CYS A 358 10.96 15.41 0.59
N ILE A 359 11.44 15.37 1.82
CA ILE A 359 10.82 15.99 2.99
C ILE A 359 11.68 17.18 3.42
N THR A 360 11.07 18.36 3.50
CA THR A 360 11.76 19.60 3.88
C THR A 360 11.84 19.79 5.39
N GLY A 361 10.91 19.20 6.15
CA GLY A 361 10.77 19.37 7.60
C GLY A 361 9.98 20.61 8.02
N ILE A 362 9.58 21.47 7.09
CA ILE A 362 8.89 22.75 7.37
C ILE A 362 7.53 22.87 6.66
N GLU A 363 7.08 21.82 5.95
CA GLU A 363 5.80 21.87 5.24
C GLU A 363 4.65 22.00 6.24
N HIS A 364 3.80 23.02 6.06
CA HIS A 364 2.53 23.11 6.77
C HIS A 364 1.43 22.43 5.95
N LYS A 365 0.57 21.65 6.62
CA LYS A 365 -0.52 20.94 5.96
C LYS A 365 -1.81 20.95 6.75
N ASP A 366 -2.87 21.39 6.07
CA ASP A 366 -4.24 21.19 6.53
C ASP A 366 -4.79 19.84 6.06
N VAL A 367 -5.31 19.05 6.99
CA VAL A 367 -6.08 17.83 6.71
C VAL A 367 -7.41 17.93 7.46
N ALA A 368 -8.47 18.27 6.72
CA ALA A 368 -9.76 18.68 7.30
C ALA A 368 -9.56 19.90 8.23
N SER A 369 -9.98 19.82 9.49
CA SER A 369 -9.83 20.90 10.48
C SER A 369 -8.53 20.82 11.30
N TYR A 370 -7.59 19.94 10.93
CA TYR A 370 -6.36 19.71 11.67
C TYR A 370 -5.16 20.26 10.92
N GLN A 371 -4.33 20.97 11.66
CA GLN A 371 -3.11 21.60 11.17
C GLN A 371 -1.91 20.75 11.58
N PHE A 372 -1.02 20.49 10.62
CA PHE A 372 0.20 19.75 10.84
C PHE A 372 1.39 20.58 10.39
N ASP A 373 2.29 20.88 11.33
CA ASP A 373 3.60 21.44 11.03
C ASP A 373 4.59 20.32 10.75
N GLY A 374 5.53 20.55 9.83
CA GLY A 374 6.49 19.54 9.40
C GLY A 374 5.83 18.33 8.72
N TRP A 375 4.77 18.52 7.94
CA TRP A 375 4.06 17.43 7.26
C TRP A 375 4.99 16.61 6.36
N GLY A 376 4.83 15.30 6.42
CA GLY A 376 5.70 14.32 5.80
C GLY A 376 6.89 13.93 6.67
N ALA A 377 7.23 14.74 7.69
CA ALA A 377 8.29 14.45 8.65
C ALA A 377 7.84 13.64 9.86
N HIS A 378 6.52 13.48 10.06
CA HIS A 378 5.92 12.78 11.20
C HIS A 378 6.19 13.44 12.55
N HIS A 379 6.72 14.66 12.54
CA HIS A 379 7.07 15.43 13.72
C HIS A 379 7.13 16.91 13.34
N SER A 380 6.68 17.79 14.23
CA SER A 380 6.62 19.24 13.94
C SER A 380 8.00 19.88 13.82
N ASN A 381 9.02 19.31 14.47
CA ASN A 381 10.39 19.80 14.44
C ASN A 381 11.33 18.72 13.90
N ALA A 382 11.37 18.56 12.57
CA ALA A 382 12.28 17.61 11.95
C ALA A 382 13.74 18.12 12.01
N PRO A 383 14.73 17.28 12.36
CA PRO A 383 16.11 17.75 12.56
C PRO A 383 16.81 18.16 11.27
N CYS A 384 16.47 17.53 10.14
CA CYS A 384 17.01 17.87 8.83
C CYS A 384 16.03 17.47 7.72
N PRO A 385 16.15 18.05 6.52
CA PRO A 385 15.48 17.53 5.34
C PRO A 385 16.10 16.20 4.91
N TYR A 386 15.31 15.36 4.26
CA TYR A 386 15.74 14.04 3.81
C TYR A 386 14.93 13.54 2.61
N ILE A 387 15.46 12.54 1.92
CA ILE A 387 14.72 11.76 0.92
C ILE A 387 14.49 10.34 1.45
N THR A 388 13.28 9.84 1.27
CA THR A 388 12.93 8.46 1.61
C THR A 388 13.08 7.53 0.40
N ALA A 389 13.53 6.31 0.67
CA ALA A 389 13.46 5.18 -0.24
C ALA A 389 12.96 3.95 0.53
N ALA A 390 12.43 2.97 -0.16
CA ALA A 390 11.91 1.76 0.48
C ALA A 390 12.12 0.53 -0.42
N ALA A 391 12.42 -0.60 0.22
CA ALA A 391 12.44 -1.91 -0.43
C ALA A 391 11.14 -2.65 -0.13
N GLY A 392 10.14 -2.39 -0.98
CA GLY A 392 8.87 -3.11 -1.00
C GLY A 392 8.98 -4.46 -1.70
N ILE A 393 8.04 -5.37 -1.42
CA ILE A 393 7.96 -6.68 -2.04
C ILE A 393 7.86 -6.55 -3.57
N GLY A 394 8.58 -7.40 -4.31
CA GLY A 394 8.65 -7.34 -5.76
C GLY A 394 9.67 -6.34 -6.34
N MET A 395 10.38 -5.56 -5.50
CA MET A 395 11.48 -4.71 -5.96
C MET A 395 12.61 -5.56 -6.58
N LYS A 396 13.17 -5.10 -7.69
CA LYS A 396 14.29 -5.74 -8.39
C LYS A 396 15.58 -4.94 -8.23
N LYS A 397 16.71 -5.61 -8.45
CA LYS A 397 18.04 -4.99 -8.45
C LYS A 397 18.13 -3.82 -9.44
N SER A 398 17.54 -3.98 -10.63
CA SER A 398 17.48 -2.93 -11.65
C SER A 398 16.78 -1.66 -11.17
N ASP A 399 15.79 -1.77 -10.28
CA ASP A 399 15.09 -0.61 -9.72
C ASP A 399 16.03 0.21 -8.84
N VAL A 400 16.84 -0.47 -8.01
CA VAL A 400 17.86 0.14 -7.16
C VAL A 400 18.92 0.83 -8.01
N ASP A 401 19.49 0.11 -8.99
CA ASP A 401 20.57 0.62 -9.84
C ASP A 401 20.13 1.88 -10.60
N LEU A 402 18.92 1.84 -11.19
CA LEU A 402 18.37 2.96 -11.94
C LEU A 402 18.02 4.15 -11.04
N PHE A 403 17.47 3.89 -9.85
CA PHE A 403 17.19 4.93 -8.86
C PHE A 403 18.47 5.66 -8.45
N VAL A 404 19.50 4.91 -8.03
CA VAL A 404 20.77 5.43 -7.55
C VAL A 404 21.49 6.23 -8.65
N HIS A 405 21.53 5.73 -9.89
CA HIS A 405 22.10 6.44 -11.03
C HIS A 405 21.37 7.78 -11.31
N ARG A 406 20.04 7.76 -11.30
CA ARG A 406 19.24 8.97 -11.54
C ARG A 406 19.39 9.98 -10.40
N LEU A 407 19.41 9.51 -9.15
CA LEU A 407 19.62 10.34 -7.97
C LEU A 407 20.98 11.04 -8.01
N ASP A 408 22.05 10.29 -8.31
CA ASP A 408 23.41 10.84 -8.44
C ASP A 408 23.48 11.99 -9.47
N LYS A 409 22.91 11.77 -10.65
CA LYS A 409 22.85 12.80 -11.71
C LYS A 409 22.08 14.04 -11.28
N VAL A 410 20.95 13.87 -10.59
CA VAL A 410 20.12 14.99 -10.15
C VAL A 410 20.83 15.79 -9.05
N LEU A 411 21.43 15.12 -8.06
CA LEU A 411 22.18 15.77 -6.99
C LEU A 411 23.39 16.54 -7.54
N ALA A 412 24.14 15.95 -8.48
CA ALA A 412 25.25 16.63 -9.14
C ALA A 412 24.80 17.91 -9.87
N LYS A 413 23.67 17.85 -10.59
CA LYS A 413 23.11 19.01 -11.31
C LYS A 413 22.65 20.13 -10.36
N LEU A 414 22.11 19.78 -9.19
CA LEU A 414 21.70 20.75 -8.18
C LEU A 414 22.91 21.45 -7.54
N LYS A 415 24.03 20.74 -7.33
CA LYS A 415 25.27 21.35 -6.83
C LYS A 415 25.87 22.37 -7.80
N ILE A 416 25.93 22.06 -9.10
CA ILE A 416 26.48 22.97 -10.12
C ILE A 416 25.72 24.30 -10.18
N ARG A 417 24.40 24.29 -9.97
CA ARG A 417 23.56 25.50 -9.90
C ARG A 417 23.79 26.38 -8.66
N SER A 418 24.76 26.03 -7.81
CA SER A 418 25.15 26.80 -6.62
C SER A 418 26.38 27.68 -6.84
N GLY A 419 27.05 27.59 -8.00
CA GLY A 419 28.10 28.54 -8.41
C GLY A 419 27.50 29.86 -8.93
N PRO A 420 28.28 30.96 -8.99
CA PRO A 420 27.80 32.23 -9.52
C PRO A 420 27.24 32.04 -10.94
N LEU A 421 26.03 32.55 -11.18
CA LEU A 421 25.34 32.48 -12.47
C LEU A 421 26.17 33.23 -13.52
N THR A 422 26.81 32.49 -14.44
CA THR A 422 27.29 33.07 -15.70
C THR A 422 26.16 33.08 -16.74
N PRO A 423 26.08 34.10 -17.63
CA PRO A 423 24.86 34.45 -18.36
C PRO A 423 24.48 33.58 -19.56
N THR A 424 24.86 32.29 -19.59
CA THR A 424 24.81 31.51 -20.86
C THR A 424 24.09 30.16 -20.79
N SER A 425 23.14 29.96 -19.88
CA SER A 425 22.42 28.67 -19.80
C SER A 425 20.90 28.79 -19.83
N VAL A 426 20.38 29.53 -20.82
CA VAL A 426 18.98 29.49 -21.25
C VAL A 426 18.92 29.18 -22.74
N GLU A 427 19.55 28.11 -23.22
CA GLU A 427 19.37 27.67 -24.61
C GLU A 427 19.84 26.23 -24.84
N GLU A 428 19.29 25.27 -24.10
CA GLU A 428 19.56 23.85 -24.43
C GLU A 428 18.40 22.95 -23.95
N LEU A 429 17.19 23.23 -24.45
CA LEU A 429 16.03 22.34 -24.28
C LEU A 429 15.12 22.30 -25.52
N GLY A 430 15.58 22.80 -26.68
CA GLY A 430 14.75 22.93 -27.89
C GLY A 430 15.17 22.15 -29.13
N SER A 431 16.35 21.52 -29.18
CA SER A 431 16.90 21.04 -30.47
C SER A 431 17.60 19.68 -30.38
N SER A 432 16.85 18.62 -30.16
CA SER A 432 17.27 17.29 -30.63
C SER A 432 16.07 16.35 -30.73
N GLY A 433 15.44 16.31 -31.90
CA GLY A 433 14.47 15.27 -32.23
C GLY A 433 13.45 15.63 -33.30
N ARG A 434 13.90 15.74 -34.56
CA ARG A 434 13.14 15.38 -35.79
C ARG A 434 13.95 15.77 -37.03
N ARG A 435 14.69 14.82 -37.59
CA ARG A 435 15.02 14.81 -39.03
C ARG A 435 14.06 13.83 -39.69
N SER A 436 12.97 14.35 -40.25
CA SER A 436 12.16 13.62 -41.22
C SER A 436 12.78 13.82 -42.60
N THR A 437 13.06 12.72 -43.29
CA THR A 437 13.41 12.68 -44.71
C THR A 437 12.24 13.23 -45.53
N GLY A 438 12.48 14.32 -46.25
CA GLY A 438 11.53 14.88 -47.21
C GLY A 438 11.57 14.14 -48.54
N ARG A 439 10.41 14.00 -49.18
CA ARG A 439 10.30 13.95 -50.63
C ARG A 439 9.00 14.63 -51.05
N VAL A 440 9.16 15.73 -51.77
CA VAL A 440 8.15 16.53 -52.47
C VAL A 440 7.84 15.85 -53.81
N VAL A 441 6.59 15.93 -54.32
CA VAL A 441 6.19 16.45 -55.65
C VAL A 441 4.65 16.46 -55.80
N ASN A 442 4.13 17.68 -55.97
CA ASN A 442 3.02 18.25 -56.77
C ASN A 442 1.76 17.45 -57.20
N GLY A 443 0.62 18.16 -57.15
CA GLY A 443 -0.56 17.97 -57.99
C GLY A 443 -1.78 18.82 -57.55
N GLU A 444 -2.16 19.80 -58.37
CA GLU A 444 -3.26 20.79 -58.23
C GLU A 444 -4.66 20.16 -58.04
N SER A 445 -5.67 20.77 -57.41
CA SER A 445 -6.43 21.93 -57.93
C SER A 445 -7.60 22.33 -56.99
N SER A 446 -7.80 23.65 -56.86
CA SER A 446 -9.04 24.45 -56.66
C SER A 446 -10.27 23.92 -55.88
N GLU A 447 -10.74 24.67 -54.88
CA GLU A 447 -11.89 25.63 -55.00
C GLU A 447 -12.19 26.40 -53.69
N GLN A 448 -12.26 27.74 -53.82
CA GLN A 448 -13.12 28.76 -53.17
C GLN A 448 -13.49 28.61 -51.66
N GLY A 449 -13.07 29.48 -50.74
CA GLY A 449 -13.51 30.89 -50.52
C GLY A 449 -14.80 30.93 -49.68
N SER A 450 -14.98 31.63 -48.56
CA SER A 450 -14.30 32.76 -47.93
C SER A 450 -14.70 32.90 -46.43
N SER A 451 -13.82 33.56 -45.65
CA SER A 451 -14.03 34.54 -44.54
C SER A 451 -15.35 34.59 -43.75
N ALA A 452 -15.47 35.04 -42.50
CA ALA A 452 -14.64 35.45 -41.36
C ALA A 452 -15.65 36.12 -40.39
N GLY A 453 -15.38 36.22 -39.09
CA GLY A 453 -15.99 37.28 -38.27
C GLY A 453 -16.57 36.89 -36.90
N THR A 454 -15.76 37.16 -35.89
CA THR A 454 -16.03 37.37 -34.45
C THR A 454 -17.34 38.07 -34.05
N SER A 455 -17.94 37.71 -32.90
CA SER A 455 -18.05 38.60 -31.72
C SER A 455 -18.72 37.94 -30.50
N LEU A 456 -18.29 38.39 -29.32
CA LEU A 456 -18.82 38.11 -27.99
C LEU A 456 -19.95 39.09 -27.60
N ALA A 457 -21.01 38.61 -26.95
CA ALA A 457 -21.78 39.29 -25.88
C ALA A 457 -22.86 38.31 -25.36
N SER A 458 -22.78 37.77 -24.15
CA SER A 458 -23.36 38.32 -22.90
C SER A 458 -24.82 38.79 -23.02
N SER A 459 -25.73 38.07 -22.36
CA SER A 459 -26.90 38.67 -21.71
C SER A 459 -27.32 37.79 -20.53
N LYS A 460 -27.15 38.34 -19.33
CA LYS A 460 -27.95 37.98 -18.15
C LYS A 460 -29.38 38.39 -18.45
N ASP A 461 -30.34 37.54 -18.11
CA ASP A 461 -31.60 38.08 -17.60
C ASP A 461 -32.20 37.20 -16.51
N SER A 462 -32.88 37.90 -15.61
CA SER A 462 -33.14 37.51 -14.24
C SER A 462 -34.62 37.18 -14.02
N LEU A 463 -34.87 36.32 -13.03
CA LEU A 463 -35.98 36.40 -12.08
C LEU A 463 -37.45 36.22 -12.56
N ARG A 464 -38.05 35.09 -12.15
CA ARG A 464 -39.21 34.95 -11.21
C ARG A 464 -40.05 33.71 -11.55
N LYS A 465 -40.05 32.70 -10.70
CA LYS A 465 -40.89 32.56 -9.50
C LYS A 465 -40.32 31.46 -8.60
#